data_AF-A0A117V4P5-F1
#
_entry.id   AF-A0A117V4P5-F1
#
_cell.length_a   1.000
_cell.length_b   1.000
_cell.length_c   1.000
_cell.angle_alpha   90.00
_cell.angle_beta   90.00
_cell.angle_gamma   90.00
#
_symmetry.space_group_name_H-M   'P 1'
#
loop_
_entity.id
_entity.type
_entity.pdbx_description
1 polymer ?
#
loop_
_entity_poly.entity_id
_entity_poly.type
_entity_poly.pdbx_seq_one_letter_code
_entity_poly.pdbx_strand_id
1 'polypeptide(L)'
;MRLPAPGAARTERDVVALGIIFAAILLFVGTGSSVLPHVVHHLISGEGSVDALLTNALLLNIALIIFGWRRYVDLMREVAARRDAETAALRLADTDALTGLLNRRSFDVALARLAAATGQRDGNLTLMLIDLDRFKQANDAHGHHVGDAVLIEAARRARAMLPADAVLARLGGDEFAALVPFARGTDCTGHGDRLATGIGEAIALPVHCDDHTVVVTASIGLACLAITPASATADVVATLTHQADVAMYQAKKGGRSRHCWFEPAIEDDMLARNRLEQAIRQGVHNGEFRPYYEKQIDLASGAITGLEMLARWHSPERGIVGPDVFVPVAEEIGVMPALSESLIRQALVDAGEWAPHLTLAINISPVQLRDPWFAQRLLKLMVEARIPPHRLDIEITEDSLVENLPMVRSLVTSLRNQGVRISLDDFGHCASSLAHLRALPFDRIKIDRNFIAGLGRNRDSNAMVEAISSLGRGMDLPITAEGIESPQILDELRKLGTFLGQGYIYGHPLSAEDLRDELAAQSLLAVSPRPAATVPDSRTA
;
A
#
# COMPACT_ATOMS: atom_id res chain seq x y z
N MET A 1 -0.43 48.14 -6.07
CA MET A 1 -0.60 49.30 -5.15
C MET A 1 0.33 49.07 -3.96
N ARG A 2 1.52 49.70 -3.96
CA ARG A 2 2.52 49.54 -2.89
C ARG A 2 2.07 50.35 -1.67
N LEU A 3 1.78 49.69 -0.55
CA LEU A 3 1.56 50.36 0.73
C LEU A 3 2.89 51.00 1.19
N PRO A 4 2.88 52.25 1.69
CA PRO A 4 4.07 52.89 2.21
C PRO A 4 4.55 52.18 3.49
N ALA A 5 5.86 51.94 3.60
CA ALA A 5 6.48 51.29 4.74
C ALA A 5 6.29 52.15 6.02
N PRO A 6 5.63 51.65 7.09
CA PRO A 6 5.31 52.44 8.28
C PRO A 6 6.51 52.67 9.24
N GLY A 7 7.74 52.38 8.81
CA GLY A 7 8.94 52.40 9.66
C GLY A 7 9.66 53.74 9.76
N ALA A 8 9.84 54.46 8.65
CA ALA A 8 10.77 55.60 8.60
C ALA A 8 10.35 56.79 9.48
N ALA A 9 9.06 57.13 9.49
CA ALA A 9 8.52 58.25 10.27
C ALA A 9 8.48 57.97 11.79
N ARG A 10 8.57 56.71 12.22
CA ARG A 10 8.63 56.35 13.65
C ARG A 10 10.05 56.41 14.19
N THR A 11 11.01 55.88 13.45
CA THR A 11 12.44 55.94 13.82
C THR A 11 12.94 57.37 13.99
N GLU A 12 12.52 58.29 13.12
CA GLU A 12 12.90 59.70 13.19
C GLU A 12 12.31 60.38 14.45
N ARG A 13 11.08 60.03 14.84
CA ARG A 13 10.44 60.53 16.07
C ARG A 13 11.09 59.97 17.34
N ASP A 14 11.53 58.72 17.32
CA ASP A 14 12.19 58.10 18.47
C ASP A 14 13.62 58.64 18.69
N VAL A 15 14.35 58.98 17.61
CA VAL A 15 15.66 59.67 17.69
C VAL A 15 15.50 61.08 18.24
N VAL A 16 14.48 61.82 17.79
CA VAL A 16 14.16 63.16 18.30
C VAL A 16 13.77 63.10 19.78
N ALA A 17 12.97 62.11 20.19
CA ALA A 17 12.60 61.91 21.59
C ALA A 17 13.82 61.59 22.47
N LEU A 18 14.74 60.74 22.00
CA LEU A 18 15.98 60.42 22.72
C LEU A 18 16.89 61.65 22.88
N GLY A 19 16.98 62.48 21.84
CA GLY A 19 17.71 63.75 21.87
C GLY A 19 17.13 64.77 22.86
N ILE A 20 15.80 64.87 22.95
CA ILE A 20 15.10 65.73 23.92
C ILE A 20 15.37 65.26 25.35
N ILE A 21 15.35 63.95 25.61
CA ILE A 21 15.63 63.39 26.94
C ILE A 21 17.10 63.63 27.34
N PHE A 22 18.04 63.45 26.41
CA PHE A 22 19.45 63.73 26.67
C PHE A 22 19.70 65.20 26.99
N ALA A 23 19.08 66.11 26.22
CA ALA A 23 19.13 67.55 26.50
C ALA A 23 18.46 67.91 27.84
N ALA A 24 17.34 67.27 28.19
CA ALA A 24 16.69 67.44 29.49
C ALA A 24 17.60 66.99 30.64
N ILE A 25 18.24 65.81 30.55
CA ILE A 25 19.19 65.33 31.57
C ILE A 25 20.37 66.31 31.73
N LEU A 26 20.94 66.82 30.64
CA LEU A 26 22.02 67.82 30.71
C LEU A 26 21.55 69.12 31.36
N LEU A 27 20.35 69.60 31.00
CA LEU A 27 19.74 70.77 31.61
C LEU A 27 19.42 70.53 33.10
N PHE A 28 19.08 69.30 33.49
CA PHE A 28 18.78 68.91 34.88
C PHE A 28 20.03 68.97 35.74
N VAL A 29 21.14 68.46 35.23
CA VAL A 29 22.45 68.53 35.91
C VAL A 29 22.90 69.99 36.04
N GLY A 30 22.72 70.80 34.99
CA GLY A 30 23.08 72.22 34.98
C GLY A 30 22.22 73.09 35.91
N THR A 31 20.89 72.90 35.92
CA THR A 31 19.96 73.69 36.75
C THR A 31 19.82 73.14 38.16
N GLY A 32 19.90 71.81 38.35
CA GLY A 32 19.89 71.19 39.67
C GLY A 32 21.07 71.63 40.52
N SER A 33 22.27 71.80 39.95
CA SER A 33 23.45 72.26 40.70
C SER A 33 23.32 73.68 41.25
N SER A 34 22.53 74.57 40.63
CA SER A 34 22.33 75.95 41.07
C SER A 34 21.10 76.13 41.98
N VAL A 35 20.05 75.34 41.79
CA VAL A 35 18.75 75.51 42.48
C VAL A 35 18.67 74.70 43.77
N LEU A 36 19.23 73.49 43.79
CA LEU A 36 19.14 72.58 44.92
C LEU A 36 19.72 73.17 46.23
N PRO A 37 20.86 73.92 46.22
CA PRO A 37 21.36 74.57 47.43
C PRO A 37 20.40 75.62 48.01
N HIS A 38 19.70 76.37 47.14
CA HIS A 38 18.77 77.43 47.54
C HIS A 38 17.46 76.87 48.11
N VAL A 39 16.96 75.77 47.51
CA VAL A 39 15.77 75.06 48.02
C VAL A 39 16.06 74.39 49.37
N VAL A 40 17.23 73.75 49.51
CA VAL A 40 17.66 73.12 50.77
C VAL A 40 17.87 74.18 51.86
N HIS A 41 18.49 75.32 51.53
CA HIS A 41 18.64 76.43 52.47
C HIS A 41 17.28 76.95 52.93
N HIS A 42 16.32 77.18 52.02
CA HIS A 42 14.97 77.65 52.36
C HIS A 42 14.20 76.67 53.26
N LEU A 43 14.29 75.36 53.01
CA LEU A 43 13.65 74.32 53.83
C LEU A 43 14.25 74.21 55.24
N ILE A 44 15.53 74.55 55.42
CA ILE A 44 16.24 74.46 56.71
C ILE A 44 16.14 75.77 57.51
N SER A 45 16.21 76.93 56.86
CA SER A 45 16.26 78.24 57.52
C SER A 45 14.93 78.97 57.58
N GLY A 46 13.93 78.60 56.78
CA GLY A 46 12.63 79.29 56.70
C GLY A 46 12.66 80.69 56.05
N GLU A 47 13.84 81.20 55.68
CA GLU A 47 14.03 82.50 55.04
C GLU A 47 14.70 82.35 53.67
N GLY A 48 14.17 83.07 52.67
CA GLY A 48 14.67 83.13 51.28
C GLY A 48 13.55 83.02 50.24
N SER A 49 13.61 83.80 49.16
CA SER A 49 12.69 83.64 48.03
C SER A 49 13.29 82.65 47.03
N VAL A 50 12.66 81.50 46.84
CA VAL A 50 13.03 80.58 45.77
C VAL A 50 12.54 81.17 44.45
N ASP A 51 13.41 81.29 43.45
CA ASP A 51 13.02 81.75 42.13
C ASP A 51 12.01 80.75 41.51
N ALA A 52 10.78 81.24 41.31
CA ALA A 52 9.69 80.44 40.77
C ALA A 52 10.00 79.91 39.37
N LEU A 53 10.79 80.66 38.58
CA LEU A 53 11.20 80.25 37.23
C LEU A 53 12.09 79.00 37.28
N LEU A 54 13.07 79.01 38.19
CA LEU A 54 14.03 77.92 38.36
C LEU A 54 13.39 76.66 38.95
N THR A 55 12.43 76.83 39.88
CA THR A 55 11.67 75.72 40.45
C THR A 55 10.77 75.06 39.40
N ASN A 56 10.07 75.87 38.60
CA ASN A 56 9.25 75.37 37.50
C ASN A 56 10.09 74.67 36.41
N ALA A 57 11.28 75.19 36.11
CA ALA A 57 12.22 74.56 35.19
C ALA A 57 12.71 73.19 35.69
N LEU A 58 13.02 73.07 36.99
CA LEU A 58 13.43 71.81 37.61
C LEU A 58 12.30 70.77 37.57
N LEU A 59 11.07 71.17 37.94
CA LEU A 59 9.90 70.30 37.91
C LEU A 59 9.56 69.83 36.49
N LEU A 60 9.62 70.75 35.51
CA LEU A 60 9.43 70.41 34.10
C LEU A 60 10.48 69.40 33.63
N ASN A 61 11.72 69.55 34.07
CA ASN A 61 12.80 68.65 33.72
C ASN A 61 12.62 67.25 34.31
N ILE A 62 12.27 67.17 35.60
CA ILE A 62 11.92 65.89 36.24
C ILE A 62 10.76 65.21 35.50
N ALA A 63 9.73 65.96 35.11
CA ALA A 63 8.62 65.44 34.32
C ALA A 63 9.07 64.93 32.95
N LEU A 64 9.98 65.63 32.26
CA LEU A 64 10.56 65.20 30.99
C LEU A 64 11.41 63.93 31.13
N ILE A 65 12.17 63.79 32.21
CA ILE A 65 12.96 62.59 32.50
C ILE A 65 12.05 61.40 32.80
N ILE A 66 11.02 61.56 33.62
CA ILE A 66 10.05 60.49 33.93
C ILE A 66 9.30 60.07 32.66
N PHE A 67 8.83 61.04 31.87
CA PHE A 67 8.17 60.78 30.59
C PHE A 67 9.11 60.05 29.62
N GLY A 68 10.36 60.49 29.55
CA GLY A 68 11.40 59.89 28.73
C GLY A 68 11.73 58.45 29.12
N TRP A 69 11.89 58.20 30.42
CA TRP A 69 12.10 56.87 30.98
C TRP A 69 10.94 55.94 30.65
N ARG A 70 9.70 56.40 30.85
CA ARG A 70 8.49 55.64 30.51
C ARG A 70 8.46 55.30 29.02
N ARG A 71 8.73 56.27 28.14
CA ARG A 71 8.78 56.05 26.68
C ARG A 71 9.87 55.07 26.28
N TYR A 72 11.04 55.12 26.93
CA TYR A 72 12.13 54.16 26.69
C TYR A 72 11.71 52.73 27.07
N VAL A 73 11.11 52.54 28.25
CA VAL A 73 10.60 51.24 28.68
C VAL A 73 9.53 50.71 27.73
N ASP A 74 8.60 51.55 27.29
CA ASP A 74 7.55 51.16 26.34
C ASP A 74 8.14 50.77 24.97
N LEU A 75 9.12 51.53 24.45
CA LEU A 75 9.84 51.19 23.22
C LEU A 75 10.58 49.86 23.33
N MET A 76 11.27 49.61 24.46
CA MET A 76 11.96 48.34 24.69
C MET A 76 11.00 47.14 24.74
N ARG A 77 9.81 47.31 25.33
CA ARG A 77 8.75 46.29 25.30
C ARG A 77 8.22 46.05 23.90
N GLU A 78 7.99 47.10 23.11
CA GLU A 78 7.54 46.98 21.71
C GLU A 78 8.58 46.23 20.86
N VAL A 79 9.87 46.54 21.03
CA VAL A 79 10.96 45.84 20.33
C VAL A 79 11.05 44.37 20.73
N ALA A 80 10.92 44.05 22.03
CA ALA A 80 10.90 42.67 22.51
C ALA A 80 9.70 41.90 21.94
N ALA A 81 8.49 42.45 22.06
CA ALA A 81 7.27 41.84 21.54
C ALA A 81 7.32 41.62 20.03
N ARG A 82 7.94 42.54 19.28
CA ARG A 82 8.13 42.38 17.83
C ARG A 82 9.11 41.26 17.50
N ARG A 83 10.23 41.15 18.22
CA ARG A 83 11.19 40.06 18.03
C ARG A 83 10.58 38.70 18.37
N ASP A 84 9.79 38.62 19.43
CA ASP A 84 9.07 37.40 19.81
C ASP A 84 8.04 37.03 18.75
N ALA A 85 7.29 38.01 18.23
CA ALA A 85 6.33 37.80 17.15
C ALA A 85 7.00 37.36 15.84
N GLU A 86 8.13 37.96 15.47
CA GLU A 86 8.91 37.56 14.28
C GLU A 86 9.47 36.14 14.43
N THR A 87 9.98 35.79 15.61
CA THR A 87 10.48 34.43 15.91
C THR A 87 9.35 33.39 15.91
N ALA A 88 8.20 33.74 16.48
CA ALA A 88 7.02 32.88 16.48
C ALA A 88 6.45 32.69 15.07
N ALA A 89 6.43 33.75 14.25
CA ALA A 89 5.99 33.68 12.86
C ALA A 89 6.92 32.80 12.00
N LEU A 90 8.23 32.88 12.22
CA LEU A 90 9.21 31.99 11.56
C LEU A 90 9.01 30.53 11.97
N ARG A 91 8.84 30.24 13.27
CA ARG A 91 8.53 28.89 13.75
C ARG A 91 7.24 28.36 13.11
N LEU A 92 6.17 29.15 13.11
CA LEU A 92 4.88 28.75 12.53
C LEU A 92 4.97 28.49 11.01
N ALA A 93 5.87 29.18 10.31
CA ALA A 93 6.10 28.97 8.89
C ALA A 93 6.95 27.73 8.59
N ASP A 94 7.80 27.29 9.53
CA ASP A 94 8.79 26.23 9.33
C ASP A 94 8.43 24.88 9.97
N THR A 95 7.52 24.86 10.95
CA THR A 95 7.15 23.64 11.69
C THR A 95 5.71 23.21 11.44
N ASP A 96 5.46 21.91 11.53
CA ASP A 96 4.13 21.32 11.65
C ASP A 96 3.52 21.67 13.01
N ALA A 97 2.32 22.25 13.02
CA ALA A 97 1.70 22.78 14.24
C ALA A 97 1.31 21.69 15.25
N LEU A 98 1.07 20.45 14.78
CA LEU A 98 0.69 19.34 15.65
C LEU A 98 1.90 18.70 16.32
N THR A 99 2.93 18.34 15.54
CA THR A 99 4.07 17.55 16.02
C THR A 99 5.26 18.41 16.44
N GLY A 100 5.29 19.69 16.05
CA GLY A 100 6.43 20.59 16.27
C GLY A 100 7.68 20.25 15.43
N LEU A 101 7.61 19.23 14.57
CA LEU A 101 8.66 18.87 13.61
C LEU A 101 8.73 19.88 12.47
N LEU A 102 9.76 19.81 11.64
CA LEU A 102 9.77 20.58 10.38
C LEU A 102 8.60 20.15 9.50
N ASN A 103 8.01 21.12 8.78
CA ASN A 103 7.04 20.82 7.74
C ASN A 103 7.74 20.47 6.41
N ARG A 104 6.97 20.02 5.42
CA ARG A 104 7.48 19.64 4.09
C ARG A 104 8.34 20.72 3.42
N ARG A 105 7.88 21.98 3.44
CA ARG A 105 8.60 23.10 2.80
C ARG A 105 9.98 23.30 3.43
N SER A 106 10.06 23.23 4.75
CA SER A 106 11.32 23.46 5.47
C SER A 106 12.20 22.22 5.49
N PHE A 107 11.63 21.03 5.32
CA PHE A 107 12.36 19.80 5.07
C PHE A 107 13.18 19.86 3.77
N ASP A 108 12.58 20.27 2.65
CA ASP A 108 13.29 20.37 1.36
C ASP A 108 14.49 21.33 1.44
N VAL A 109 14.33 22.44 2.16
CA VAL A 109 15.41 23.40 2.42
C VAL A 109 16.49 22.80 3.32
N ALA A 110 16.10 22.07 4.37
CA ALA A 110 17.04 21.41 5.27
C ALA A 110 17.82 20.28 4.56
N LEU A 111 17.15 19.52 3.69
CA LEU A 111 17.75 18.49 2.85
C LEU A 111 18.80 19.07 1.91
N ALA A 112 18.48 20.15 1.19
CA ALA A 112 19.44 20.83 0.32
C ALA A 112 20.65 21.35 1.10
N ARG A 113 20.44 21.96 2.27
CA ARG A 113 21.52 22.45 3.15
C ARG A 113 22.41 21.32 3.65
N LEU A 114 21.82 20.22 4.12
CA LEU A 114 22.57 19.10 4.68
C LEU A 114 23.32 18.32 3.59
N ALA A 115 22.73 18.18 2.39
CA ALA A 115 23.40 17.63 1.22
C ALA A 115 24.64 18.46 0.85
N ALA A 116 24.52 19.79 0.77
CA ALA A 116 25.67 20.66 0.50
C ALA A 116 26.76 20.53 1.58
N ALA A 117 26.39 20.52 2.86
CA ALA A 117 27.35 20.37 3.97
C ALA A 117 28.04 19.00 3.97
N THR A 118 27.32 17.93 3.63
CA THR A 118 27.84 16.56 3.55
C THR A 118 28.79 16.40 2.36
N GLY A 119 28.46 17.02 1.22
CA GLY A 119 29.30 17.03 0.02
C GLY A 119 30.68 17.67 0.25
N GLN A 120 30.76 18.72 1.06
CA GLN A 120 32.04 19.33 1.44
C GLN A 120 32.97 18.39 2.22
N ARG A 121 32.45 17.29 2.76
CA ARG A 121 33.18 16.29 3.56
C ARG A 121 33.30 14.94 2.85
N ASP A 122 32.90 14.86 1.57
CA ASP A 122 32.79 13.61 0.80
C ASP A 122 32.00 12.52 1.56
N GLY A 123 30.95 12.92 2.29
CA GLY A 123 30.15 12.03 3.12
C GLY A 123 29.02 11.34 2.37
N ASN A 124 28.27 10.53 3.11
CA ASN A 124 27.04 9.90 2.63
C ASN A 124 25.84 10.55 3.31
N LEU A 125 24.71 10.58 2.61
CA LEU A 125 23.46 11.09 3.15
C LEU A 125 22.37 10.04 2.96
N THR A 126 21.70 9.69 4.05
CA THR A 126 20.61 8.71 4.04
C THR A 126 19.29 9.41 4.34
N LEU A 127 18.32 9.23 3.45
CA LEU A 127 16.93 9.61 3.65
C LEU A 127 16.11 8.39 4.06
N MET A 128 15.30 8.53 5.11
CA MET A 128 14.28 7.58 5.52
C MET A 128 12.91 8.23 5.36
N LEU A 129 12.06 7.68 4.51
CA LEU A 129 10.63 8.01 4.48
C LEU A 129 9.87 7.00 5.35
N ILE A 130 8.98 7.49 6.20
CA ILE A 130 8.29 6.71 7.24
C ILE A 130 6.80 6.98 7.09
N ASP A 131 6.01 5.93 6.90
CA ASP A 131 4.55 6.00 6.78
C ASP A 131 3.90 5.11 7.85
N LEU A 132 2.91 5.65 8.57
CA LEU A 132 2.20 4.89 9.59
C LEU A 132 1.15 3.97 8.97
N ASP A 133 1.35 2.67 9.12
CA ASP A 133 0.51 1.66 8.50
C ASP A 133 -0.93 1.72 9.04
N ARG A 134 -1.88 1.79 8.10
CA ARG A 134 -3.33 1.77 8.40
C ARG A 134 -3.77 2.88 9.37
N PHE A 135 -3.02 4.00 9.45
CA PHE A 135 -3.36 5.13 10.31
C PHE A 135 -4.78 5.64 10.07
N LYS A 136 -5.22 5.70 8.81
CA LYS A 136 -6.60 6.06 8.46
C LYS A 136 -7.65 5.17 9.14
N GLN A 137 -7.43 3.84 9.21
CA GLN A 137 -8.37 2.93 9.87
C GLN A 137 -8.42 3.18 11.38
N ALA A 138 -7.27 3.44 12.02
CA ALA A 138 -7.22 3.82 13.42
C ALA A 138 -7.96 5.16 13.67
N ASN A 139 -7.77 6.12 12.77
CA ASN A 139 -8.43 7.43 12.83
C ASN A 139 -9.94 7.34 12.60
N ASP A 140 -10.40 6.51 11.66
CA ASP A 140 -11.82 6.28 11.37
C ASP A 140 -12.51 5.50 12.52
N ALA A 141 -11.78 4.62 13.22
CA ALA A 141 -12.31 3.83 14.33
C ALA A 141 -12.36 4.59 15.68
N HIS A 142 -11.37 5.45 15.96
CA HIS A 142 -11.19 6.08 17.28
C HIS A 142 -11.31 7.62 17.26
N GLY A 143 -11.49 8.22 16.07
CA GLY A 143 -11.63 9.65 15.88
C GLY A 143 -10.31 10.42 15.80
N HIS A 144 -10.41 11.66 15.31
CA HIS A 144 -9.26 12.51 15.01
C HIS A 144 -8.36 12.85 16.21
N HIS A 145 -8.94 13.00 17.41
CA HIS A 145 -8.17 13.30 18.62
C HIS A 145 -7.16 12.17 18.95
N VAL A 146 -7.57 10.91 18.81
CA VAL A 146 -6.70 9.75 19.03
C VAL A 146 -5.66 9.64 17.92
N GLY A 147 -6.05 9.92 16.67
CA GLY A 147 -5.10 10.02 15.55
C GLY A 147 -4.00 11.06 15.77
N ASP A 148 -4.37 12.24 16.29
CA ASP A 148 -3.42 13.30 16.62
C ASP A 148 -2.44 12.88 17.71
N ALA A 149 -2.92 12.18 18.76
CA ALA A 149 -2.06 11.64 19.81
C ALA A 149 -1.06 10.60 19.26
N VAL A 150 -1.50 9.75 18.33
CA VAL A 150 -0.62 8.79 17.63
C VAL A 150 0.48 9.52 16.85
N LEU A 151 0.13 10.57 16.11
CA LEU A 151 1.10 11.35 15.32
C LEU A 151 2.14 12.06 16.19
N ILE A 152 1.71 12.66 17.30
CA ILE A 152 2.60 13.31 18.28
C ILE A 152 3.56 12.29 18.89
N GLU A 153 3.05 11.13 19.29
CA GLU A 153 3.86 10.10 19.92
C GLU A 153 4.82 9.43 18.93
N ALA A 154 4.39 9.17 17.70
CA ALA A 154 5.27 8.70 16.62
C ALA A 154 6.41 9.68 16.34
N ALA A 155 6.11 10.98 16.25
CA ALA A 155 7.12 12.03 16.08
C ALA A 155 8.14 12.03 17.23
N ARG A 156 7.66 11.96 18.48
CA ARG A 156 8.49 11.93 19.69
C ARG A 156 9.42 10.72 19.71
N ARG A 157 8.87 9.53 19.40
CA ARG A 157 9.62 8.26 19.40
C ARG A 157 10.64 8.19 18.28
N ALA A 158 10.27 8.61 17.06
CA ALA A 158 11.20 8.69 15.94
C ALA A 158 12.36 9.66 16.25
N ARG A 159 12.07 10.84 16.82
CA ARG A 159 13.11 11.81 17.21
C ARG A 159 14.09 11.26 18.26
N ALA A 160 13.60 10.47 19.21
CA ALA A 160 14.43 9.87 20.26
C ALA A 160 15.42 8.83 19.73
N MET A 161 15.11 8.19 18.59
CA MET A 161 15.99 7.22 17.94
C MET A 161 17.06 7.86 17.06
N LEU A 162 16.84 9.10 16.59
CA LEU A 162 17.70 9.77 15.63
C LEU A 162 18.87 10.53 16.29
N PRO A 163 20.07 10.54 15.68
CA PRO A 163 21.22 11.27 16.20
C PRO A 163 21.01 12.80 16.13
N ALA A 164 21.74 13.56 16.95
CA ALA A 164 21.49 15.00 17.14
C ALA A 164 21.61 15.84 15.85
N ASP A 165 22.43 15.41 14.90
CA ASP A 165 22.64 16.05 13.60
C ASP A 165 21.65 15.59 12.51
N ALA A 166 20.79 14.61 12.81
CA ALA A 166 19.71 14.22 11.92
C ALA A 166 18.56 15.22 11.93
N VAL A 167 17.96 15.42 10.77
CA VAL A 167 16.76 16.24 10.56
C VAL A 167 15.54 15.32 10.54
N LEU A 168 14.46 15.70 11.24
CA LEU A 168 13.18 15.00 11.22
C LEU A 168 12.06 15.98 10.86
N ALA A 169 11.18 15.56 9.95
CA ALA A 169 10.05 16.34 9.48
C ALA A 169 8.79 15.49 9.38
N ARG A 170 7.63 16.15 9.41
CA ARG A 170 6.36 15.58 8.98
C ARG A 170 6.00 16.18 7.63
N LEU A 171 5.85 15.33 6.62
CA LEU A 171 5.59 15.75 5.24
C LEU A 171 4.10 16.07 5.01
N GLY A 172 3.22 15.39 5.74
CA GLY A 172 1.77 15.57 5.70
C GLY A 172 1.07 14.26 6.06
N GLY A 173 -0.18 14.33 6.54
CA GLY A 173 -0.93 13.13 6.93
C GLY A 173 -0.17 12.29 7.98
N ASP A 174 0.10 11.04 7.64
CA ASP A 174 0.84 10.02 8.37
C ASP A 174 2.30 9.84 7.92
N GLU A 175 2.80 10.72 7.04
CA GLU A 175 4.15 10.62 6.47
C GLU A 175 5.17 11.50 7.22
N PHE A 176 6.29 10.88 7.56
CA PHE A 176 7.46 11.50 8.17
C PHE A 176 8.72 11.26 7.34
N ALA A 177 9.71 12.14 7.47
CA ALA A 177 11.00 12.01 6.81
C ALA A 177 12.14 12.29 7.78
N ALA A 178 13.11 11.38 7.82
CA ALA A 178 14.34 11.53 8.59
C ALA A 178 15.56 11.57 7.66
N LEU A 179 16.43 12.54 7.87
CA LEU A 179 17.64 12.72 7.08
C LEU A 179 18.86 12.60 7.97
N VAL A 180 19.74 11.65 7.67
CA VAL A 180 20.88 11.28 8.51
C VAL A 180 22.18 11.44 7.71
N PRO A 181 23.09 12.35 8.11
CA PRO A 181 24.39 12.47 7.49
C PRO A 181 25.36 11.43 8.07
N PHE A 182 26.19 10.85 7.21
CA PHE A 182 27.23 9.90 7.59
C PHE A 182 28.59 10.36 7.06
N ALA A 183 29.62 10.22 7.88
CA ALA A 183 30.99 10.51 7.45
C ALA A 183 31.47 9.50 6.41
N ARG A 184 32.40 9.91 5.54
CA ARG A 184 33.02 9.04 4.54
C ARG A 184 33.57 7.77 5.17
N GLY A 185 33.30 6.61 4.55
CA GLY A 185 33.77 5.31 5.04
C GLY A 185 32.97 4.73 6.21
N THR A 186 31.94 5.42 6.69
CA THR A 186 30.99 4.85 7.65
C THR A 186 30.12 3.79 6.97
N ASP A 187 29.86 2.67 7.65
CA ASP A 187 28.83 1.71 7.24
C ASP A 187 27.43 2.32 7.40
N CYS A 188 26.98 3.02 6.37
CA CYS A 188 25.70 3.73 6.36
C CYS A 188 24.52 2.75 6.35
N THR A 189 24.70 1.60 5.71
CA THR A 189 23.73 0.51 5.63
C THR A 189 23.43 -0.05 7.00
N GLY A 190 24.44 -0.54 7.74
CA GLY A 190 24.22 -1.10 9.07
C GLY A 190 23.74 -0.07 10.10
N HIS A 191 24.15 1.20 9.98
CA HIS A 191 23.58 2.26 10.83
C HIS A 191 22.12 2.58 10.47
N GLY A 192 21.80 2.67 9.19
CA GLY A 192 20.45 2.92 8.71
C GLY A 192 19.49 1.80 9.13
N ASP A 193 19.90 0.54 9.04
CA ASP A 193 19.11 -0.62 9.50
C ASP A 193 18.79 -0.53 10.99
N ARG A 194 19.79 -0.22 11.83
CA ARG A 194 19.58 -0.06 13.28
C ARG A 194 18.62 1.08 13.60
N LEU A 195 18.75 2.21 12.92
CA LEU A 195 17.87 3.36 13.08
C LEU A 195 16.44 3.04 12.64
N ALA A 196 16.26 2.47 11.45
CA ALA A 196 14.94 2.12 10.93
C ALA A 196 14.25 1.05 11.77
N THR A 197 14.98 0.02 12.20
CA THR A 197 14.48 -1.01 13.11
C THR A 197 14.02 -0.37 14.43
N GLY A 198 14.88 0.42 15.06
CA GLY A 198 14.52 1.05 16.34
C GLY A 198 13.38 2.07 16.23
N ILE A 199 13.28 2.81 15.12
CA ILE A 199 12.14 3.70 14.85
C ILE A 199 10.86 2.88 14.69
N GLY A 200 10.87 1.82 13.88
CA GLY A 200 9.72 0.94 13.66
C GLY A 200 9.23 0.28 14.96
N GLU A 201 10.15 -0.29 15.74
CA GLU A 201 9.86 -0.89 17.05
C GLU A 201 9.31 0.12 18.05
N ALA A 202 9.88 1.33 18.09
CA ALA A 202 9.37 2.37 18.99
C ALA A 202 7.96 2.81 18.59
N ILE A 203 7.69 3.03 17.29
CA ILE A 203 6.36 3.38 16.80
C ILE A 203 5.33 2.29 17.15
N ALA A 204 5.72 1.02 17.07
CA ALA A 204 4.87 -0.13 17.37
C ALA A 204 4.46 -0.27 18.84
N LEU A 205 5.04 0.50 19.77
CA LEU A 205 4.60 0.49 21.17
C LEU A 205 3.17 1.07 21.29
N PRO A 206 2.34 0.59 22.23
CA PRO A 206 0.98 1.12 22.42
C PRO A 206 0.98 2.63 22.70
N VAL A 207 0.02 3.34 22.12
CA VAL A 207 -0.27 4.75 22.40
C VAL A 207 -1.53 4.80 23.25
N HIS A 208 -1.41 5.37 24.46
CA HIS A 208 -2.54 5.57 25.37
C HIS A 208 -3.09 6.98 25.22
N CYS A 209 -4.37 7.11 24.89
CA CYS A 209 -5.08 8.38 24.78
C CYS A 209 -6.49 8.19 25.33
N ASP A 210 -6.80 8.89 26.42
CA ASP A 210 -8.03 8.72 27.20
C ASP A 210 -8.24 7.23 27.61
N ASP A 211 -9.39 6.65 27.24
CA ASP A 211 -9.73 5.24 27.49
C ASP A 211 -9.30 4.29 26.35
N HIS A 212 -8.58 4.81 25.35
CA HIS A 212 -8.16 4.04 24.17
C HIS A 212 -6.68 3.67 24.23
N THR A 213 -6.39 2.45 23.75
CA THR A 213 -5.04 1.98 23.50
C THR A 213 -4.94 1.58 22.03
N VAL A 214 -4.12 2.32 21.27
CA VAL A 214 -3.97 2.12 19.83
C VAL A 214 -2.55 1.64 19.54
N VAL A 215 -2.43 0.68 18.64
CA VAL A 215 -1.15 0.18 18.13
C VAL A 215 -1.12 0.43 16.64
N VAL A 216 -0.09 1.14 16.18
CA VAL A 216 0.19 1.36 14.75
C VAL A 216 1.61 0.89 14.46
N THR A 217 1.84 0.40 13.25
CA THR A 217 3.19 0.06 12.77
C THR A 217 3.65 1.10 11.75
N ALA A 218 4.90 1.01 11.30
CA ALA A 218 5.42 1.88 10.24
C ALA A 218 6.08 1.07 9.13
N SER A 219 5.90 1.53 7.89
CA SER A 219 6.65 1.12 6.73
C SER A 219 7.71 2.18 6.41
N ILE A 220 8.98 1.77 6.30
CA ILE A 220 10.11 2.70 6.17
C ILE A 220 10.90 2.42 4.88
N GLY A 221 11.06 3.42 4.03
CA GLY A 221 11.94 3.36 2.86
C GLY A 221 13.23 4.10 3.08
N LEU A 222 14.37 3.48 2.79
CA LEU A 222 15.70 4.08 2.94
C LEU A 222 16.39 4.26 1.60
N ALA A 223 16.99 5.42 1.36
CA ALA A 223 17.90 5.65 0.25
C ALA A 223 19.19 6.31 0.76
N CYS A 224 20.34 5.88 0.25
CA CYS A 224 21.64 6.46 0.60
C CYS A 224 22.38 6.87 -0.66
N LEU A 225 22.90 8.10 -0.68
CA LEU A 225 23.78 8.59 -1.73
C LEU A 225 25.10 9.07 -1.15
N ALA A 226 26.19 8.73 -1.84
CA ALA A 226 27.48 9.39 -1.64
C ALA A 226 27.43 10.77 -2.28
N ILE A 227 27.71 11.82 -1.50
CA ILE A 227 27.67 13.20 -1.97
C ILE A 227 29.09 13.72 -2.08
N THR A 228 29.41 14.28 -3.24
CA THR A 228 30.71 14.93 -3.51
C THR A 228 30.51 16.43 -3.73
N PRO A 229 31.57 17.27 -3.68
CA PRO A 229 31.47 18.69 -4.00
C PRO A 229 30.95 18.98 -5.42
N ALA A 230 31.08 18.00 -6.34
CA ALA A 230 30.60 18.11 -7.72
C ALA A 230 29.12 17.71 -7.88
N SER A 231 28.50 17.12 -6.84
CA SER A 231 27.10 16.70 -6.88
C SER A 231 26.18 17.92 -6.86
N ALA A 232 25.37 18.09 -7.91
CA ALA A 232 24.36 19.14 -7.95
C ALA A 232 23.29 18.88 -6.87
N THR A 233 23.10 19.83 -5.95
CA THR A 233 22.22 19.65 -4.78
C THR A 233 20.76 19.35 -5.16
N ALA A 234 20.27 19.95 -6.25
CA ALA A 234 18.91 19.72 -6.73
C ALA A 234 18.68 18.26 -7.18
N ASP A 235 19.65 17.68 -7.89
CA ASP A 235 19.58 16.30 -8.38
C ASP A 235 19.66 15.31 -7.21
N VAL A 236 20.49 15.60 -6.20
CA VAL A 236 20.59 14.79 -4.98
C VAL A 236 19.26 14.75 -4.21
N VAL A 237 18.61 15.90 -4.04
CA VAL A 237 17.31 16.02 -3.35
C VAL A 237 16.25 15.17 -4.06
N ALA A 238 16.11 15.36 -5.38
CA ALA A 238 15.13 14.64 -6.19
C ALA A 238 15.39 13.13 -6.17
N THR A 239 16.66 12.73 -6.34
CA THR A 239 17.06 11.32 -6.38
C THR A 239 16.81 10.64 -5.04
N LEU A 240 17.26 11.21 -3.91
CA LEU A 240 17.05 10.62 -2.59
C LEU A 240 15.56 10.45 -2.28
N THR A 241 14.77 11.50 -2.56
CA THR A 241 13.33 11.49 -2.27
C THR A 241 12.62 10.41 -3.06
N HIS A 242 12.90 10.33 -4.37
CA HIS A 242 12.34 9.30 -5.25
C HIS A 242 12.74 7.89 -4.84
N GLN A 243 14.03 7.66 -4.59
CA GLN A 243 14.55 6.35 -4.20
C GLN A 243 13.96 5.87 -2.86
N ALA A 244 13.87 6.76 -1.87
CA ALA A 244 13.29 6.43 -0.57
C ALA A 244 11.79 6.12 -0.68
N ASP A 245 11.07 6.79 -1.58
CA ASP A 245 9.64 6.54 -1.82
C ASP A 245 9.40 5.16 -2.45
N VAL A 246 10.19 4.82 -3.49
CA VAL A 246 10.18 3.48 -4.10
C VAL A 246 10.45 2.39 -3.06
N ALA A 247 11.45 2.60 -2.20
CA ALA A 247 11.77 1.66 -1.13
C ALA A 247 10.64 1.55 -0.07
N MET A 248 10.01 2.67 0.28
CA MET A 248 8.89 2.68 1.23
C MET A 248 7.67 1.94 0.66
N TYR A 249 7.38 2.13 -0.62
CA TYR A 249 6.36 1.39 -1.33
C TYR A 249 6.63 -0.12 -1.30
N GLN A 250 7.88 -0.54 -1.53
CA GLN A 250 8.27 -1.94 -1.44
C GLN A 250 8.13 -2.49 -0.01
N ALA A 251 8.45 -1.70 1.02
CA ALA A 251 8.19 -2.07 2.40
C ALA A 251 6.69 -2.32 2.67
N LYS A 252 5.81 -1.45 2.13
CA LYS A 252 4.34 -1.62 2.22
C LYS A 252 3.87 -2.89 1.52
N LYS A 253 4.37 -3.17 0.31
CA LYS A 253 4.04 -4.39 -0.45
C LYS A 253 4.57 -5.66 0.19
N GLY A 254 5.75 -5.62 0.82
CA GLY A 254 6.34 -6.76 1.50
C GLY A 254 5.55 -7.29 2.70
N GLY A 255 4.48 -6.62 3.12
CA GLY A 255 3.67 -7.00 4.28
C GLY A 255 3.60 -5.93 5.37
N ARG A 256 4.09 -4.70 5.10
CA ARG A 256 4.13 -3.57 6.05
C ARG A 256 4.99 -3.86 7.29
N SER A 257 5.01 -2.93 8.25
CA SER A 257 5.74 -3.05 9.52
C SER A 257 7.21 -3.45 9.36
N ARG A 258 7.88 -2.88 8.34
CA ARG A 258 9.25 -3.22 7.98
C ARG A 258 9.94 -2.02 7.35
N HIS A 259 11.25 -2.14 7.21
CA HIS A 259 12.03 -1.22 6.42
C HIS A 259 12.59 -1.90 5.17
N CYS A 260 12.85 -1.12 4.13
CA CYS A 260 13.44 -1.59 2.89
C CYS A 260 14.42 -0.53 2.37
N TRP A 261 15.57 -0.97 1.87
CA TRP A 261 16.51 -0.09 1.16
C TRP A 261 16.13 0.01 -0.30
N PHE A 262 16.40 1.17 -0.88
CA PHE A 262 16.37 1.33 -2.32
C PHE A 262 17.49 0.50 -2.94
N GLU A 263 17.11 -0.37 -3.85
CA GLU A 263 17.98 -1.05 -4.79
C GLU A 263 17.45 -0.81 -6.21
N PRO A 264 18.30 -0.58 -7.22
CA PRO A 264 17.84 -0.36 -8.59
C PRO A 264 16.88 -1.45 -9.11
N ALA A 265 17.08 -2.70 -8.69
CA ALA A 265 16.21 -3.81 -9.03
C ALA A 265 14.75 -3.62 -8.58
N ILE A 266 14.51 -2.94 -7.44
CA ILE A 266 13.16 -2.65 -6.94
C ILE A 266 12.42 -1.71 -7.88
N GLU A 267 13.12 -0.69 -8.40
CA GLU A 267 12.52 0.25 -9.35
C GLU A 267 12.19 -0.43 -10.68
N ASP A 268 13.11 -1.25 -11.18
CA ASP A 268 12.89 -2.03 -12.40
C ASP A 268 11.70 -2.98 -12.26
N ASP A 269 11.58 -3.69 -11.12
CA ASP A 269 10.46 -4.57 -10.81
C ASP A 269 9.13 -3.80 -10.70
N MET A 270 9.15 -2.62 -10.07
CA MET A 270 7.97 -1.77 -9.95
C MET A 270 7.50 -1.26 -11.32
N LEU A 271 8.43 -0.80 -12.17
CA LEU A 271 8.11 -0.36 -13.53
C LEU A 271 7.61 -1.53 -14.39
N ALA A 272 8.25 -2.70 -14.31
CA ALA A 272 7.82 -3.90 -15.01
C ALA A 272 6.41 -4.32 -14.58
N ARG A 273 6.12 -4.25 -13.27
CA ARG A 273 4.78 -4.52 -12.73
C ARG A 273 3.74 -3.53 -13.20
N ASN A 274 4.02 -2.22 -13.15
CA ASN A 274 3.07 -1.20 -13.63
C ASN A 274 2.75 -1.39 -15.12
N ARG A 275 3.76 -1.72 -15.94
CA ARG A 275 3.55 -2.06 -17.36
C ARG A 275 2.69 -3.31 -17.51
N LEU A 276 2.93 -4.34 -16.70
CA LEU A 276 2.14 -5.57 -16.70
C LEU A 276 0.68 -5.30 -16.31
N GLU A 277 0.43 -4.51 -15.27
CA GLU A 277 -0.91 -4.12 -14.84
C GLU A 277 -1.67 -3.37 -15.95
N GLN A 278 -1.03 -2.39 -16.59
CA GLN A 278 -1.61 -1.66 -17.70
C GLN A 278 -1.90 -2.58 -18.90
N ALA A 279 -0.96 -3.45 -19.24
CA ALA A 279 -1.11 -4.41 -20.33
C ALA A 279 -2.26 -5.40 -20.07
N ILE A 280 -2.42 -5.89 -18.84
CA ILE A 280 -3.55 -6.75 -18.46
C ILE A 280 -4.88 -6.01 -18.59
N ARG A 281 -4.98 -4.77 -18.09
CA ARG A 281 -6.21 -3.96 -18.23
C ARG A 281 -6.60 -3.78 -19.70
N GLN A 282 -5.62 -3.46 -20.54
CA GLN A 282 -5.85 -3.30 -21.97
C GLN A 282 -6.19 -4.63 -22.65
N GLY A 283 -5.50 -5.71 -22.29
CA GLY A 283 -5.72 -7.04 -22.86
C GLY A 283 -7.12 -7.59 -22.56
N VAL A 284 -7.67 -7.29 -21.37
CA VAL A 284 -9.05 -7.64 -21.03
C VAL A 284 -10.01 -6.90 -21.96
N HIS A 285 -9.79 -5.60 -22.19
CA HIS A 285 -10.62 -4.81 -23.10
C HIS A 285 -10.51 -5.27 -24.57
N ASN A 286 -9.32 -5.70 -24.98
CA ASN A 286 -9.02 -6.12 -26.34
C ASN A 286 -9.42 -7.59 -26.65
N GLY A 287 -9.85 -8.37 -25.65
CA GLY A 287 -10.13 -9.79 -25.84
C GLY A 287 -8.89 -10.65 -26.08
N GLU A 288 -7.75 -10.27 -25.48
CA GLU A 288 -6.48 -10.99 -25.63
C GLU A 288 -6.39 -12.27 -24.77
N PHE A 289 -7.32 -12.44 -23.82
CA PHE A 289 -7.42 -13.63 -22.98
C PHE A 289 -8.29 -14.68 -23.65
N ARG A 290 -7.73 -15.87 -23.84
CA ARG A 290 -8.38 -16.98 -24.55
C ARG A 290 -8.43 -18.24 -23.67
N PRO A 291 -9.49 -19.05 -23.78
CA PRO A 291 -9.53 -20.34 -23.12
C PRO A 291 -8.66 -21.35 -23.88
N TYR A 292 -7.91 -22.12 -23.11
CA TYR A 292 -7.26 -23.36 -23.52
C TYR A 292 -7.87 -24.51 -22.72
N TYR A 293 -7.74 -25.73 -23.21
CA TYR A 293 -8.42 -26.88 -22.63
C TYR A 293 -7.45 -28.01 -22.33
N GLU A 294 -7.42 -28.45 -21.07
CA GLU A 294 -6.67 -29.61 -20.63
C GLU A 294 -7.60 -30.82 -20.45
N LYS A 295 -7.19 -31.98 -21.00
CA LYS A 295 -8.01 -33.20 -21.00
C LYS A 295 -8.04 -33.85 -19.63
N GLN A 296 -9.24 -34.19 -19.17
CA GLN A 296 -9.47 -35.08 -18.03
C GLN A 296 -9.72 -36.50 -18.54
N ILE A 297 -8.88 -37.43 -18.13
CA ILE A 297 -8.88 -38.82 -18.59
C ILE A 297 -9.30 -39.75 -17.47
N ASP A 298 -10.21 -40.68 -17.73
CA ASP A 298 -10.45 -41.80 -16.83
C ASP A 298 -9.27 -42.79 -16.92
N LEU A 299 -8.53 -42.96 -15.82
CA LEU A 299 -7.27 -43.73 -15.85
C LEU A 299 -7.48 -45.23 -16.08
N ALA A 300 -8.70 -45.73 -15.85
CA ALA A 300 -9.06 -47.14 -16.03
C ALA A 300 -9.40 -47.47 -17.48
N SER A 301 -10.20 -46.62 -18.13
CA SER A 301 -10.67 -46.79 -19.51
C SER A 301 -9.79 -46.10 -20.55
N GLY A 302 -9.04 -45.07 -20.15
CA GLY A 302 -8.30 -44.18 -21.05
C GLY A 302 -9.18 -43.20 -21.83
N ALA A 303 -10.48 -43.11 -21.52
CA ALA A 303 -11.40 -42.22 -22.20
C ALA A 303 -11.32 -40.78 -21.67
N ILE A 304 -11.51 -39.81 -22.56
CA ILE A 304 -11.70 -38.41 -22.16
C ILE A 304 -13.08 -38.29 -21.48
N THR A 305 -13.11 -37.78 -20.26
CA THR A 305 -14.35 -37.55 -19.50
C THR A 305 -14.78 -36.10 -19.48
N GLY A 306 -13.82 -35.19 -19.65
CA GLY A 306 -14.05 -33.76 -19.57
C GLY A 306 -12.82 -32.96 -19.93
N LEU A 307 -12.95 -31.65 -19.86
CA LEU A 307 -11.93 -30.68 -20.21
C LEU A 307 -11.93 -29.58 -19.17
N GLU A 308 -10.74 -29.22 -18.69
CA GLU A 308 -10.55 -28.08 -17.80
C GLU A 308 -10.15 -26.85 -18.62
N MET A 309 -10.88 -25.75 -18.42
CA MET A 309 -10.57 -24.47 -19.03
C MET A 309 -9.44 -23.78 -18.27
N LEU A 310 -8.33 -23.57 -18.97
CA LEU A 310 -7.19 -22.81 -18.51
C LEU A 310 -7.08 -21.51 -19.28
N ALA A 311 -6.98 -20.40 -18.57
CA ALA A 311 -6.81 -19.11 -19.19
C ALA A 311 -5.40 -18.98 -19.81
N ARG A 312 -5.31 -18.38 -21.00
CA ARG A 312 -4.04 -17.97 -21.63
C ARG A 312 -4.17 -16.54 -22.11
N TRP A 313 -3.13 -15.74 -21.88
CA TRP A 313 -3.07 -14.37 -22.38
C TRP A 313 -2.19 -14.30 -23.62
N HIS A 314 -2.78 -13.94 -24.75
CA HIS A 314 -2.06 -13.66 -25.99
C HIS A 314 -1.59 -12.20 -25.99
N SER A 315 -0.50 -11.95 -25.27
CA SER A 315 0.11 -10.64 -25.21
C SER A 315 0.84 -10.31 -26.53
N PRO A 316 0.59 -9.13 -27.14
CA PRO A 316 1.34 -8.69 -28.32
C PRO A 316 2.86 -8.60 -28.09
N GLU A 317 3.28 -8.32 -26.85
CA GLU A 317 4.68 -8.13 -26.50
C GLU A 317 5.33 -9.42 -25.95
N ARG A 318 4.56 -10.24 -25.23
CA ARG A 318 5.07 -11.41 -24.49
C ARG A 318 4.72 -12.76 -25.10
N GLY A 319 3.93 -12.79 -26.17
CA GLY A 319 3.38 -14.03 -26.73
C GLY A 319 2.34 -14.65 -25.79
N ILE A 320 2.33 -15.98 -25.68
CA ILE A 320 1.36 -16.70 -24.85
C ILE A 320 1.86 -16.75 -23.40
N VAL A 321 1.12 -16.12 -22.50
CA VAL A 321 1.42 -16.03 -21.08
C VAL A 321 0.43 -16.89 -20.28
N GLY A 322 0.95 -17.69 -19.34
CA GLY A 322 0.16 -18.55 -18.45
C GLY A 322 -0.48 -17.82 -17.27
N PRO A 323 -1.46 -18.45 -16.60
CA PRO A 323 -2.25 -17.85 -15.53
C PRO A 323 -1.42 -17.42 -14.32
N ASP A 324 -0.37 -18.18 -13.97
CA ASP A 324 0.52 -17.91 -12.82
C ASP A 324 1.13 -16.50 -12.84
N VAL A 325 1.24 -15.88 -14.03
CA VAL A 325 1.82 -14.53 -14.19
C VAL A 325 0.75 -13.44 -14.07
N PHE A 326 -0.41 -13.62 -14.68
CA PHE A 326 -1.39 -12.54 -14.80
C PHE A 326 -2.56 -12.63 -13.81
N VAL A 327 -2.93 -13.82 -13.33
CA VAL A 327 -4.08 -13.99 -12.41
C VAL A 327 -3.86 -13.25 -11.10
N PRO A 328 -2.70 -13.37 -10.40
CA PRO A 328 -2.46 -12.62 -9.16
C PRO A 328 -2.56 -11.10 -9.37
N VAL A 329 -2.04 -10.62 -10.50
CA VAL A 329 -2.09 -9.19 -10.86
C VAL A 329 -3.52 -8.76 -11.19
N ALA A 330 -4.27 -9.58 -11.93
CA ALA A 330 -5.66 -9.31 -12.31
C ALA A 330 -6.60 -9.25 -11.10
N GLU A 331 -6.34 -10.07 -10.07
CA GLU A 331 -7.04 -10.03 -8.78
C GLU A 331 -6.77 -8.72 -8.03
N GLU A 332 -5.50 -8.35 -7.90
CA GLU A 332 -5.08 -7.11 -7.20
C GLU A 332 -5.66 -5.85 -7.85
N ILE A 333 -5.67 -5.79 -9.19
CA ILE A 333 -6.15 -4.61 -9.93
C ILE A 333 -7.67 -4.62 -10.18
N GLY A 334 -8.36 -5.67 -9.73
CA GLY A 334 -9.82 -5.78 -9.72
C GLY A 334 -10.46 -6.07 -11.08
N VAL A 335 -9.75 -6.68 -12.03
CA VAL A 335 -10.28 -6.99 -13.37
C VAL A 335 -10.77 -8.43 -13.54
N MET A 336 -10.57 -9.29 -12.54
CA MET A 336 -10.98 -10.70 -12.59
C MET A 336 -12.45 -10.94 -12.97
N PRO A 337 -13.44 -10.17 -12.48
CA PRO A 337 -14.83 -10.40 -12.86
C PRO A 337 -15.07 -10.24 -14.38
N ALA A 338 -14.47 -9.23 -15.00
CA ALA A 338 -14.62 -8.98 -16.43
C ALA A 338 -13.85 -10.02 -17.28
N LEU A 339 -12.63 -10.36 -16.85
CA LEU A 339 -11.79 -11.38 -17.50
C LEU A 339 -12.46 -12.75 -17.48
N SER A 340 -12.92 -13.19 -16.30
CA SER A 340 -13.57 -14.49 -16.11
C SER A 340 -14.90 -14.60 -16.85
N GLU A 341 -15.74 -13.55 -16.84
CA GLU A 341 -17.02 -13.55 -17.57
C GLU A 341 -16.80 -13.77 -19.08
N SER A 342 -15.78 -13.12 -19.66
CA SER A 342 -15.42 -13.31 -21.06
C SER A 342 -14.93 -14.73 -21.36
N LEU A 343 -14.01 -15.26 -20.55
CA LEU A 343 -13.46 -16.61 -20.72
C LEU A 343 -14.53 -17.69 -20.54
N ILE A 344 -15.33 -17.61 -19.48
CA ILE A 344 -16.41 -18.58 -19.20
C ILE A 344 -17.43 -18.57 -20.34
N ARG A 345 -17.79 -17.38 -20.85
CA ARG A 345 -18.70 -17.26 -22.00
C ARG A 345 -18.16 -18.01 -23.21
N GLN A 346 -16.89 -17.82 -23.55
CA GLN A 346 -16.27 -18.54 -24.67
C GLN A 346 -16.19 -20.05 -24.40
N ALA A 347 -15.80 -20.45 -23.19
CA ALA A 347 -15.70 -21.86 -22.82
C ALA A 347 -17.03 -22.61 -22.84
N LEU A 348 -18.12 -21.95 -22.43
CA LEU A 348 -19.45 -22.52 -22.54
C LEU A 348 -19.91 -22.68 -23.99
N VAL A 349 -19.55 -21.74 -24.87
CA VAL A 349 -19.83 -21.85 -26.31
C VAL A 349 -19.08 -23.03 -26.91
N ASP A 350 -17.78 -23.15 -26.62
CA ASP A 350 -16.93 -24.24 -27.11
C ASP A 350 -17.45 -25.60 -26.60
N ALA A 351 -17.82 -25.68 -25.31
CA ALA A 351 -18.39 -26.88 -24.70
C ALA A 351 -19.71 -27.34 -25.32
N GLY A 352 -20.43 -26.44 -25.98
CA GLY A 352 -21.66 -26.75 -26.71
C GLY A 352 -21.43 -27.64 -27.93
N GLU A 353 -20.22 -27.64 -28.48
CA GLU A 353 -19.84 -28.46 -29.64
C GLU A 353 -19.35 -29.86 -29.27
N TRP A 354 -19.06 -30.12 -28.00
CA TRP A 354 -18.53 -31.41 -27.54
C TRP A 354 -19.63 -32.44 -27.33
N ALA A 355 -19.25 -33.72 -27.32
CA ALA A 355 -20.16 -34.81 -27.02
C ALA A 355 -20.86 -34.60 -25.66
N PRO A 356 -22.16 -34.93 -25.52
CA PRO A 356 -22.95 -34.58 -24.33
C PRO A 356 -22.44 -35.13 -22.99
N HIS A 357 -21.62 -36.18 -23.02
CA HIS A 357 -21.04 -36.78 -21.83
C HIS A 357 -19.78 -36.05 -21.32
N LEU A 358 -19.18 -35.19 -22.15
CA LEU A 358 -17.98 -34.43 -21.78
C LEU A 358 -18.35 -33.23 -20.91
N THR A 359 -17.65 -33.09 -19.79
CA THR A 359 -17.80 -31.97 -18.86
C THR A 359 -16.81 -30.84 -19.15
N LEU A 360 -17.17 -29.62 -18.76
CA LEU A 360 -16.32 -28.45 -18.72
C LEU A 360 -16.03 -28.12 -17.26
N ALA A 361 -14.76 -28.07 -16.86
CA ALA A 361 -14.32 -27.58 -15.58
C ALA A 361 -13.81 -26.13 -15.69
N ILE A 362 -14.19 -25.26 -14.75
CA ILE A 362 -13.74 -23.88 -14.66
C ILE A 362 -13.25 -23.52 -13.25
N ASN A 363 -12.08 -22.89 -13.19
CA ASN A 363 -11.49 -22.39 -11.95
C ASN A 363 -12.12 -21.06 -11.53
N ILE A 364 -12.52 -20.96 -10.26
CA ILE A 364 -13.14 -19.75 -9.70
C ILE A 364 -12.25 -19.14 -8.61
N SER A 365 -11.90 -17.86 -8.78
CA SER A 365 -11.05 -17.14 -7.82
C SER A 365 -11.78 -16.81 -6.51
N PRO A 366 -11.05 -16.67 -5.38
CA PRO A 366 -11.61 -16.19 -4.11
C PRO A 366 -12.37 -14.86 -4.26
N VAL A 367 -11.86 -13.96 -5.10
CA VAL A 367 -12.48 -12.64 -5.34
C VAL A 367 -13.86 -12.78 -5.95
N GLN A 368 -14.06 -13.74 -6.87
CA GLN A 368 -15.37 -14.01 -7.48
C GLN A 368 -16.35 -14.66 -6.51
N LEU A 369 -15.88 -15.53 -5.61
CA LEU A 369 -16.72 -16.15 -4.58
C LEU A 369 -17.26 -15.14 -3.56
N ARG A 370 -16.64 -13.96 -3.47
CA ARG A 370 -17.13 -12.84 -2.65
C ARG A 370 -18.26 -12.04 -3.32
N ASP A 371 -18.55 -12.25 -4.61
CA ASP A 371 -19.68 -11.60 -5.31
C ASP A 371 -20.98 -12.37 -5.04
N PRO A 372 -21.96 -11.81 -4.31
CA PRO A 372 -23.24 -12.46 -4.05
C PRO A 372 -24.07 -12.76 -5.30
N TRP A 373 -23.75 -12.12 -6.44
CA TRP A 373 -24.45 -12.29 -7.72
C TRP A 373 -23.76 -13.26 -8.67
N PHE A 374 -22.61 -13.83 -8.29
CA PHE A 374 -21.82 -14.69 -9.17
C PHE A 374 -22.62 -15.88 -9.69
N ALA A 375 -23.33 -16.60 -8.80
CA ALA A 375 -24.11 -17.77 -9.19
C ALA A 375 -25.18 -17.44 -10.24
N GLN A 376 -25.90 -16.33 -10.06
CA GLN A 376 -26.95 -15.88 -10.99
C GLN A 376 -26.36 -15.51 -12.35
N ARG A 377 -25.19 -14.85 -12.37
CA ARG A 377 -24.49 -14.50 -13.61
C ARG A 377 -24.02 -15.74 -14.36
N LEU A 378 -23.43 -16.71 -13.65
CA LEU A 378 -22.98 -17.96 -14.25
C LEU A 378 -24.16 -18.74 -14.85
N LEU A 379 -25.26 -18.89 -14.10
CA LEU A 379 -26.47 -19.55 -14.61
C LEU A 379 -27.02 -18.86 -15.86
N LYS A 380 -27.02 -17.53 -15.89
CA LYS A 380 -27.39 -16.77 -17.10
C LYS A 380 -26.50 -17.13 -18.30
N LEU A 381 -25.17 -17.17 -18.12
CA LEU A 381 -24.25 -17.56 -19.19
C LEU A 381 -24.51 -18.98 -19.70
N MET A 382 -24.78 -19.91 -18.80
CA MET A 382 -25.08 -21.30 -19.15
C MET A 382 -26.38 -21.42 -19.95
N VAL A 383 -27.41 -20.66 -19.58
CA VAL A 383 -28.67 -20.59 -20.32
C VAL A 383 -28.46 -19.99 -21.72
N GLU A 384 -27.68 -18.91 -21.83
CA GLU A 384 -27.33 -18.29 -23.11
C GLU A 384 -26.58 -19.27 -24.04
N ALA A 385 -25.65 -20.05 -23.49
CA ALA A 385 -24.89 -21.06 -24.22
C ALA A 385 -25.62 -22.41 -24.39
N ARG A 386 -26.82 -22.57 -23.78
CA ARG A 386 -27.62 -23.81 -23.77
C ARG A 386 -26.85 -25.03 -23.22
N ILE A 387 -26.02 -24.82 -22.21
CA ILE A 387 -25.27 -25.88 -21.55
C ILE A 387 -26.08 -26.44 -20.36
N PRO A 388 -26.40 -27.75 -20.36
CA PRO A 388 -27.02 -28.40 -19.21
C PRO A 388 -26.14 -28.26 -17.95
N PRO A 389 -26.71 -27.96 -16.77
CA PRO A 389 -25.91 -27.72 -15.56
C PRO A 389 -24.96 -28.84 -15.15
N HIS A 390 -25.36 -30.10 -15.34
CA HIS A 390 -24.55 -31.27 -15.00
C HIS A 390 -23.28 -31.43 -15.85
N ARG A 391 -23.14 -30.67 -16.94
CA ARG A 391 -21.92 -30.62 -17.75
C ARG A 391 -20.90 -29.62 -17.22
N LEU A 392 -21.27 -28.72 -16.31
CA LEU A 392 -20.35 -27.76 -15.72
C LEU A 392 -19.84 -28.27 -14.37
N ASP A 393 -18.53 -28.19 -14.19
CA ASP A 393 -17.81 -28.43 -12.95
C ASP A 393 -17.11 -27.14 -12.54
N ILE A 394 -17.27 -26.73 -11.28
CA ILE A 394 -16.65 -25.53 -10.74
C ILE A 394 -15.57 -25.95 -9.76
N GLU A 395 -14.37 -25.49 -10.00
CA GLU A 395 -13.20 -25.78 -9.21
C GLU A 395 -12.92 -24.61 -8.27
N ILE A 396 -12.82 -24.90 -6.98
CA ILE A 396 -12.57 -23.93 -5.92
C ILE A 396 -11.37 -24.42 -5.10
N THR A 397 -10.39 -23.56 -4.90
CA THR A 397 -9.22 -23.88 -4.09
C THR A 397 -9.55 -23.95 -2.60
N GLU A 398 -8.77 -24.73 -1.85
CA GLU A 398 -8.92 -24.86 -0.40
C GLU A 398 -8.80 -23.52 0.35
N ASP A 399 -7.88 -22.64 -0.08
CA ASP A 399 -7.68 -21.32 0.54
C ASP A 399 -8.91 -20.41 0.40
N SER A 400 -9.68 -20.56 -0.67
CA SER A 400 -10.93 -19.81 -0.89
C SER A 400 -11.97 -20.06 0.20
N LEU A 401 -11.90 -21.20 0.90
CA LEU A 401 -12.88 -21.59 1.92
C LEU A 401 -12.63 -20.89 3.26
N VAL A 402 -11.39 -20.52 3.54
CA VAL A 402 -10.96 -19.97 4.84
C VAL A 402 -11.47 -18.54 5.02
N GLU A 403 -11.50 -17.75 3.94
CA GLU A 403 -11.85 -16.33 4.02
C GLU A 403 -13.32 -16.06 4.40
N ASN A 404 -14.27 -16.83 3.84
CA ASN A 404 -15.70 -16.59 4.06
C ASN A 404 -16.59 -17.81 3.78
N LEU A 405 -16.43 -18.85 4.60
CA LEU A 405 -17.18 -20.11 4.46
C LEU A 405 -18.72 -19.96 4.36
N PRO A 406 -19.42 -19.09 5.12
CA PRO A 406 -20.87 -18.95 5.01
C PRO A 406 -21.33 -18.47 3.63
N MET A 407 -20.60 -17.52 3.02
CA MET A 407 -20.92 -16.99 1.69
C MET A 407 -20.65 -18.02 0.60
N VAL A 408 -19.47 -18.66 0.65
CA VAL A 408 -19.10 -19.74 -0.28
C VAL A 408 -20.13 -20.87 -0.22
N ARG A 409 -20.56 -21.28 0.98
CA ARG A 409 -21.60 -22.30 1.16
C ARG A 409 -22.91 -21.94 0.47
N SER A 410 -23.36 -20.69 0.59
CA SER A 410 -24.59 -20.23 -0.06
C SER A 410 -24.47 -20.32 -1.59
N LEU A 411 -23.35 -19.87 -2.15
CA LEU A 411 -23.07 -19.88 -3.57
C LEU A 411 -22.99 -21.31 -4.13
N VAL A 412 -22.18 -22.16 -3.50
CA VAL A 412 -22.01 -23.58 -3.84
C VAL A 412 -23.35 -24.32 -3.79
N THR A 413 -24.14 -24.13 -2.73
CA THR A 413 -25.46 -24.76 -2.60
C THR A 413 -26.41 -24.29 -3.70
N SER A 414 -26.39 -22.99 -4.05
CA SER A 414 -27.22 -22.45 -5.12
C SER A 414 -26.93 -23.08 -6.47
N LEU A 415 -25.65 -23.25 -6.82
CA LEU A 415 -25.22 -23.84 -8.10
C LEU A 415 -25.50 -25.34 -8.14
N ARG A 416 -25.24 -26.05 -7.04
CA ARG A 416 -25.52 -27.49 -6.93
C ARG A 416 -27.01 -27.80 -7.04
N ASN A 417 -27.88 -26.95 -6.48
CA ASN A 417 -29.33 -27.09 -6.63
C ASN A 417 -29.80 -26.97 -8.09
N GLN A 418 -29.00 -26.37 -8.97
CA GLN A 418 -29.26 -26.33 -10.42
C GLN A 418 -28.66 -27.53 -11.16
N GLY A 419 -27.83 -28.33 -10.49
CA GLY A 419 -27.16 -29.50 -11.05
C GLY A 419 -25.70 -29.27 -11.47
N VAL A 420 -25.11 -28.12 -11.14
CA VAL A 420 -23.67 -27.86 -11.35
C VAL A 420 -22.84 -28.69 -10.37
N ARG A 421 -21.74 -29.27 -10.84
CA ARG A 421 -20.79 -30.02 -10.00
C ARG A 421 -19.77 -29.10 -9.37
N ILE A 422 -19.28 -29.47 -8.19
CA ILE A 422 -18.31 -28.68 -7.44
C ILE A 422 -17.12 -29.55 -7.07
N SER A 423 -15.93 -29.13 -7.49
CA SER A 423 -14.66 -29.80 -7.21
C SER A 423 -13.82 -28.96 -6.25
N LEU A 424 -13.20 -29.64 -5.29
CA LEU A 424 -12.19 -29.02 -4.42
C LEU A 424 -10.81 -29.18 -5.08
N ASP A 425 -10.20 -28.05 -5.40
CA ASP A 425 -8.90 -27.96 -6.04
C ASP A 425 -7.76 -27.74 -5.04
N ASP A 426 -6.53 -28.05 -5.44
CA ASP A 426 -5.30 -27.93 -4.63
C ASP A 426 -5.36 -28.61 -3.26
N PHE A 427 -6.04 -29.75 -3.15
CA PHE A 427 -6.27 -30.39 -1.86
C PHE A 427 -4.96 -30.90 -1.22
N GLY A 428 -4.65 -30.40 -0.02
CA GLY A 428 -3.47 -30.80 0.76
C GLY A 428 -2.40 -29.73 0.92
N HIS A 429 -2.56 -28.53 0.33
CA HIS A 429 -1.61 -27.42 0.44
C HIS A 429 -1.71 -26.64 1.75
N CYS A 430 -2.92 -26.47 2.27
CA CYS A 430 -3.16 -25.67 3.45
C CYS A 430 -3.46 -26.57 4.67
N ALA A 431 -3.22 -26.07 5.88
CA ALA A 431 -3.49 -26.79 7.14
C ALA A 431 -5.00 -26.86 7.47
N SER A 432 -5.85 -26.97 6.45
CA SER A 432 -7.30 -26.88 6.56
C SER A 432 -7.90 -28.26 6.81
N SER A 433 -8.76 -28.29 7.83
CA SER A 433 -9.23 -29.52 8.44
C SER A 433 -10.29 -30.22 7.58
N LEU A 434 -10.38 -31.55 7.73
CA LEU A 434 -11.54 -32.38 7.35
C LEU A 434 -12.91 -31.71 7.60
N ALA A 435 -13.01 -30.73 8.51
CA ALA A 435 -14.21 -29.94 8.71
C ALA A 435 -14.65 -29.14 7.47
N HIS A 436 -13.74 -28.58 6.67
CA HIS A 436 -14.12 -27.83 5.45
C HIS A 436 -14.71 -28.75 4.39
N LEU A 437 -14.07 -29.91 4.19
CA LEU A 437 -14.53 -30.94 3.28
C LEU A 437 -15.89 -31.52 3.70
N ARG A 438 -16.17 -31.56 5.02
CA ARG A 438 -17.50 -31.89 5.57
C ARG A 438 -18.52 -30.74 5.52
N ALA A 439 -18.07 -29.49 5.43
CA ALA A 439 -18.94 -28.32 5.50
C ALA A 439 -19.62 -28.00 4.18
N LEU A 440 -19.05 -28.46 3.06
CA LEU A 440 -19.54 -28.22 1.72
C LEU A 440 -19.76 -29.54 0.96
N PRO A 441 -20.83 -29.63 0.16
CA PRO A 441 -21.13 -30.83 -0.60
C PRO A 441 -20.33 -30.87 -1.90
N PHE A 442 -19.04 -31.18 -1.82
CA PHE A 442 -18.20 -31.41 -2.99
C PHE A 442 -18.62 -32.69 -3.71
N ASP A 443 -18.41 -32.72 -5.03
CA ASP A 443 -18.65 -33.89 -5.89
C ASP A 443 -17.33 -34.54 -6.34
N ARG A 444 -16.18 -33.90 -6.07
CA ARG A 444 -14.84 -34.36 -6.45
C ARG A 444 -13.73 -33.65 -5.67
N ILE A 445 -12.58 -34.30 -5.57
CA ILE A 445 -11.33 -33.75 -5.02
C ILE A 445 -10.23 -33.83 -6.08
N LYS A 446 -9.43 -32.78 -6.26
CA LYS A 446 -8.23 -32.78 -7.11
C LYS A 446 -6.97 -32.77 -6.23
N ILE A 447 -6.02 -33.65 -6.55
CA ILE A 447 -4.71 -33.73 -5.89
C ILE A 447 -3.73 -32.90 -6.71
N ASP A 448 -3.14 -31.87 -6.07
CA ASP A 448 -2.17 -30.99 -6.71
C ASP A 448 -0.93 -31.73 -7.24
N ARG A 449 -0.42 -31.21 -8.35
CA ARG A 449 0.76 -31.72 -9.06
C ARG A 449 2.01 -31.94 -8.20
N ASN A 450 2.22 -31.17 -7.14
CA ASN A 450 3.40 -31.26 -6.27
C ASN A 450 3.44 -32.60 -5.52
N PHE A 451 2.28 -33.15 -5.15
CA PHE A 451 2.20 -34.48 -4.56
C PHE A 451 2.37 -35.56 -5.62
N ILE A 452 1.76 -35.39 -6.79
CA ILE A 452 1.80 -36.36 -7.89
C ILE A 452 3.21 -36.49 -8.50
N ALA A 453 3.95 -35.38 -8.64
CA ALA A 453 5.31 -35.38 -9.19
C ALA A 453 6.31 -36.19 -8.35
N GLY A 454 6.07 -36.31 -7.04
CA GLY A 454 6.90 -37.10 -6.12
C GLY A 454 6.52 -38.59 -6.04
N LEU A 455 5.43 -39.00 -6.68
CA LEU A 455 4.89 -40.36 -6.55
C LEU A 455 5.88 -41.42 -7.04
N GLY A 456 6.09 -42.46 -6.23
CA GLY A 456 7.05 -43.54 -6.47
C GLY A 456 8.51 -43.19 -6.14
N ARG A 457 8.81 -41.93 -5.79
CA ARG A 457 10.17 -41.46 -5.45
C ARG A 457 10.29 -40.92 -4.02
N ASN A 458 9.26 -40.25 -3.54
CA ASN A 458 9.21 -39.65 -2.21
C ASN A 458 8.18 -40.39 -1.32
N ARG A 459 8.62 -40.82 -0.13
CA ARG A 459 7.72 -41.47 0.84
C ARG A 459 6.60 -40.55 1.31
N ASP A 460 6.88 -39.27 1.49
CA ASP A 460 5.90 -38.31 1.99
C ASP A 460 4.80 -38.07 0.94
N SER A 461 5.19 -37.91 -0.33
CA SER A 461 4.26 -37.82 -1.46
C SER A 461 3.39 -39.09 -1.58
N ASN A 462 4.00 -40.28 -1.47
CA ASN A 462 3.23 -41.53 -1.51
C ASN A 462 2.21 -41.62 -0.37
N ALA A 463 2.63 -41.30 0.86
CA ALA A 463 1.75 -41.34 2.03
C ALA A 463 0.60 -40.32 1.91
N MET A 464 0.86 -39.13 1.38
CA MET A 464 -0.18 -38.11 1.13
C MET A 464 -1.20 -38.59 0.09
N VAL A 465 -0.75 -39.08 -1.06
CA VAL A 465 -1.66 -39.59 -2.11
C VAL A 465 -2.48 -40.79 -1.62
N GLU A 466 -1.87 -41.71 -0.86
CA GLU A 466 -2.58 -42.83 -0.23
C GLU A 466 -3.63 -42.38 0.79
N ALA A 467 -3.31 -41.37 1.62
CA ALA A 467 -4.21 -40.81 2.61
C ALA A 467 -5.41 -40.11 1.94
N ILE A 468 -5.16 -39.27 0.93
CA ILE A 468 -6.21 -38.58 0.17
C ILE A 468 -7.07 -39.60 -0.59
N SER A 469 -6.45 -40.61 -1.20
CA SER A 469 -7.16 -41.71 -1.86
C SER A 469 -8.11 -42.45 -0.92
N SER A 470 -7.63 -42.75 0.29
CA SER A 470 -8.44 -43.42 1.32
C SER A 470 -9.57 -42.53 1.83
N LEU A 471 -9.34 -41.23 1.95
CA LEU A 471 -10.36 -40.26 2.32
C LEU A 471 -11.47 -40.17 1.25
N GLY A 472 -11.11 -40.03 -0.03
CA GLY A 472 -12.09 -39.96 -1.12
C GLY A 472 -12.94 -41.22 -1.18
N ARG A 473 -12.34 -42.42 -1.05
CA ARG A 473 -13.09 -43.68 -0.93
C ARG A 473 -14.06 -43.70 0.25
N GLY A 474 -13.61 -43.23 1.42
CA GLY A 474 -14.44 -43.18 2.63
C GLY A 474 -15.63 -42.22 2.53
N MET A 475 -15.57 -41.25 1.62
CA MET A 475 -16.60 -40.22 1.43
C MET A 475 -17.38 -40.35 0.12
N ASP A 476 -17.10 -41.40 -0.67
CA ASP A 476 -17.65 -41.59 -2.02
C ASP A 476 -17.39 -40.39 -2.95
N LEU A 477 -16.19 -39.80 -2.83
CA LEU A 477 -15.73 -38.67 -3.62
C LEU A 477 -14.70 -39.14 -4.66
N PRO A 478 -15.01 -39.04 -5.97
CA PRO A 478 -14.05 -39.22 -7.04
C PRO A 478 -12.84 -38.31 -6.88
N ILE A 479 -11.67 -38.81 -7.30
CA ILE A 479 -10.41 -38.08 -7.19
C ILE A 479 -9.81 -37.88 -8.58
N THR A 480 -9.35 -36.66 -8.84
CA THR A 480 -8.50 -36.33 -9.99
C THR A 480 -7.06 -36.17 -9.53
N ALA A 481 -6.12 -36.79 -10.23
CA ALA A 481 -4.69 -36.58 -10.04
C ALA A 481 -4.15 -35.65 -11.13
N GLU A 482 -3.54 -34.54 -10.73
CA GLU A 482 -3.01 -33.53 -11.65
C GLU A 482 -1.51 -33.66 -11.88
N GLY A 483 -1.01 -33.14 -13.00
CA GLY A 483 0.43 -33.14 -13.28
C GLY A 483 1.01 -34.53 -13.53
N ILE A 484 0.24 -35.44 -14.15
CA ILE A 484 0.75 -36.73 -14.58
C ILE A 484 1.68 -36.52 -15.79
N GLU A 485 2.99 -36.55 -15.53
CA GLU A 485 4.01 -36.28 -16.57
C GLU A 485 4.77 -37.52 -17.02
N SER A 486 4.64 -38.66 -16.33
CA SER A 486 5.41 -39.87 -16.65
C SER A 486 4.59 -41.16 -16.57
N PRO A 487 4.90 -42.17 -17.41
CA PRO A 487 4.25 -43.48 -17.34
C PRO A 487 4.40 -44.14 -15.96
N GLN A 488 5.50 -43.88 -15.25
CA GLN A 488 5.73 -44.43 -13.92
C GLN A 488 4.72 -43.89 -12.90
N ILE A 489 4.43 -42.58 -12.93
CA ILE A 489 3.40 -41.96 -12.07
C ILE A 489 2.03 -42.58 -12.38
N LEU A 490 1.70 -42.74 -13.67
CA LEU A 490 0.45 -43.36 -14.09
C LEU A 490 0.30 -44.80 -13.56
N ASP A 491 1.37 -45.60 -13.63
CA ASP A 491 1.35 -46.97 -13.13
C ASP A 491 1.19 -47.03 -11.61
N GLU A 492 1.80 -46.11 -10.86
CA GLU A 492 1.60 -46.01 -9.41
C GLU A 492 0.17 -45.59 -9.06
N LEU A 493 -0.40 -44.59 -9.75
CA LEU A 493 -1.78 -44.16 -9.54
C LEU A 493 -2.78 -45.30 -9.78
N ARG A 494 -2.59 -46.10 -10.85
CA ARG A 494 -3.43 -47.26 -11.14
C ARG A 494 -3.41 -48.34 -10.07
N LYS A 495 -2.31 -48.45 -9.30
CA LYS A 495 -2.24 -49.39 -8.15
C LYS A 495 -3.02 -48.89 -6.94
N LEU A 496 -3.14 -47.58 -6.79
CA LEU A 496 -3.77 -46.95 -5.62
C LEU A 496 -5.29 -46.92 -5.69
N GLY A 497 -5.88 -47.00 -6.89
CA GLY A 497 -7.32 -47.06 -7.09
C GLY A 497 -7.79 -46.48 -8.42
N THR A 498 -9.06 -46.08 -8.44
CA THR A 498 -9.69 -45.41 -9.59
C THR A 498 -9.51 -43.91 -9.47
N PHE A 499 -8.95 -43.30 -10.51
CA PHE A 499 -8.72 -41.86 -10.58
C PHE A 499 -9.13 -41.35 -11.96
N LEU A 500 -9.50 -40.07 -11.99
CA LEU A 500 -9.33 -39.27 -13.19
C LEU A 500 -7.92 -38.70 -13.19
N GLY A 501 -7.37 -38.43 -14.37
CA GLY A 501 -6.02 -37.91 -14.53
C GLY A 501 -5.96 -36.73 -15.48
N GLN A 502 -5.08 -35.81 -15.16
CA GLN A 502 -4.69 -34.66 -15.98
C GLN A 502 -3.16 -34.55 -15.99
N GLY A 503 -2.61 -34.00 -17.06
CA GLY A 503 -1.17 -33.78 -17.17
C GLY A 503 -0.61 -34.06 -18.56
N TYR A 504 0.65 -33.64 -18.74
CA TYR A 504 1.29 -33.58 -20.04
C TYR A 504 1.54 -34.94 -20.70
N ILE A 505 1.43 -36.05 -19.97
CA ILE A 505 1.41 -37.38 -20.59
C ILE A 505 0.26 -37.54 -21.60
N TYR A 506 -0.83 -36.80 -21.40
CA TYR A 506 -2.01 -36.79 -22.28
C TYR A 506 -1.99 -35.64 -23.29
N GLY A 507 -0.90 -34.87 -23.34
CA GLY A 507 -0.75 -33.68 -24.16
C GLY A 507 -0.87 -32.39 -23.35
N HIS A 508 -0.33 -31.31 -23.91
CA HIS A 508 -0.46 -29.97 -23.33
C HIS A 508 -1.87 -29.40 -23.56
N PRO A 509 -2.28 -28.39 -22.77
CA PRO A 509 -3.53 -27.68 -22.99
C PRO A 509 -3.61 -27.14 -24.43
N LEU A 510 -4.75 -27.34 -25.08
CA LEU A 510 -4.96 -27.01 -26.49
C LEU A 510 -5.84 -25.77 -26.65
N SER A 511 -5.64 -25.05 -27.76
CA SER A 511 -6.59 -24.01 -28.17
C SER A 511 -7.95 -24.63 -28.52
N ALA A 512 -9.02 -23.82 -28.56
CA ALA A 512 -10.33 -24.29 -28.98
C ALA A 512 -10.32 -24.94 -30.38
N GLU A 513 -9.52 -24.39 -31.31
CA GLU A 513 -9.38 -24.88 -32.68
C GLU A 513 -8.69 -26.25 -32.71
N ASP A 514 -7.52 -26.37 -32.07
CA ASP A 514 -6.76 -27.62 -32.02
C ASP A 514 -7.54 -28.73 -31.29
N LEU A 515 -8.23 -28.36 -30.18
CA LEU A 515 -9.07 -29.29 -29.43
C LEU A 515 -10.20 -29.82 -30.31
N ARG A 516 -10.86 -28.94 -31.09
CA ARG A 516 -11.97 -29.33 -31.96
C ARG A 516 -11.54 -30.38 -32.96
N ASP A 517 -10.37 -30.23 -33.57
CA ASP A 517 -9.82 -31.19 -34.53
C ASP A 517 -9.50 -32.54 -33.85
N GLU A 518 -8.93 -32.52 -32.63
CA GLU A 518 -8.67 -33.75 -31.87
C GLU A 518 -9.96 -34.47 -31.49
N LEU A 519 -10.97 -33.74 -30.99
CA LEU A 519 -12.27 -34.31 -30.65
C LEU A 519 -12.99 -34.85 -31.90
N ALA A 520 -12.88 -34.19 -33.05
CA ALA A 520 -13.43 -34.67 -34.31
C ALA A 520 -12.81 -36.02 -34.72
N ALA A 521 -11.48 -36.14 -34.61
CA ALA A 521 -10.76 -37.37 -34.93
C ALA A 521 -11.19 -38.55 -34.04
N GLN A 522 -11.62 -38.28 -32.80
CA GLN A 522 -12.10 -39.28 -31.84
C GLN A 522 -13.63 -39.46 -31.84
N SER A 523 -14.36 -38.79 -32.75
CA SER A 523 -15.83 -38.79 -32.79
C SER A 523 -16.48 -38.29 -31.48
N LEU A 524 -15.83 -37.33 -30.81
CA LEU A 524 -16.25 -36.72 -29.56
C LEU A 524 -16.87 -35.33 -29.74
N LEU A 525 -17.26 -34.96 -30.96
CA LEU A 525 -18.09 -33.79 -31.22
C LEU A 525 -19.58 -34.15 -31.12
N ALA A 526 -20.40 -33.18 -30.74
CA ALA A 526 -21.84 -33.29 -30.76
C ALA A 526 -22.32 -33.61 -32.18
N VAL A 527 -23.10 -34.68 -32.32
CA VAL A 527 -23.79 -34.98 -33.58
C VAL A 527 -24.89 -33.92 -33.75
N SER A 528 -24.71 -32.99 -34.70
CA SER A 528 -25.77 -32.06 -35.07
C SER A 528 -27.05 -32.85 -35.36
N PRO A 529 -28.20 -32.51 -34.75
CA PRO A 529 -29.46 -33.12 -35.14
C PRO A 529 -29.68 -32.81 -36.62
N ARG A 530 -29.73 -33.87 -37.44
CA ARG A 530 -30.13 -33.80 -38.85
C ARG A 530 -31.43 -32.98 -38.89
N PRO A 531 -31.54 -31.88 -39.67
CA PRO A 531 -32.80 -31.17 -39.79
C PRO A 531 -33.85 -32.20 -40.21
N ALA A 532 -34.92 -32.31 -39.42
CA ALA A 532 -35.99 -33.26 -39.67
C ALA A 532 -36.42 -33.10 -41.13
N ALA A 533 -36.33 -34.20 -41.90
CA ALA A 533 -36.80 -34.22 -43.27
C ALA A 533 -38.24 -33.69 -43.26
N THR A 534 -38.46 -32.62 -44.02
CA THR A 534 -39.78 -32.04 -44.24
C THR A 534 -40.71 -33.16 -44.69
N VAL A 535 -41.65 -33.53 -43.82
CA VAL A 535 -42.77 -34.40 -44.17
C VAL A 535 -43.53 -33.69 -45.28
N PRO A 536 -43.73 -34.29 -46.46
CA PRO A 536 -44.52 -33.67 -47.52
C PRO A 536 -45.95 -33.52 -47.01
N ASP A 537 -46.44 -32.29 -47.03
CA ASP A 537 -47.80 -31.95 -46.67
C ASP A 537 -48.77 -32.69 -47.60
N SER A 538 -49.44 -33.70 -47.07
CA SER A 538 -50.38 -34.56 -47.80
C SER A 538 -51.81 -34.08 -47.61
N ARG A 539 -52.07 -32.78 -47.83
CA ARG A 539 -53.42 -32.23 -47.85
C ARG A 539 -53.56 -31.03 -48.79
N THR A 540 -53.86 -31.31 -50.05
CA THR A 540 -54.91 -30.60 -50.82
C THR A 540 -55.24 -31.42 -52.07
N ALA A 541 -56.34 -32.17 -51.99
CA ALA A 541 -57.20 -32.53 -53.10
C ALA A 541 -58.59 -31.93 -52.80
#